data_AF-A0A163ZEE5-F1
#
_entry.id   AF-A0A163ZEE5-F1
#
_cell.length_a   1.000
_cell.length_b   1.000
_cell.length_c   1.000
_cell.angle_alpha   90.00
_cell.angle_beta   90.00
_cell.angle_gamma   90.00
#
_symmetry.space_group_name_H-M   'P 1'
#
loop_
_entity.id
_entity.type
_entity.pdbx_description
1 polymer ?
#
loop_
_entity_poly.entity_id
_entity_poly.type
_entity_poly.pdbx_seq_one_letter_code
_entity_poly.pdbx_strand_id
1 'polypeptide(L)'
;MGRGLSRTLFVSLALLLCIFTNAARADLKLCNRMSYVVEAAIGIDDKSATATRGWFRIDPAQCRIVVQGTLTADRILLHARALSIYGASPVAQNGTDNLCIAPDNFVIAAARQCRTGQSQVPFTVIKPTQTDDGNMVAYLAEDSEYDDEQAKLAAIQRLLVIAGYDAAPIDGVDGPKTQSALSSFLKSRSLAADVVSTPNFFETMIAAVQAPSATGLTWCNDTSYKVMASVATDDGKGVISRGWYRIEPGKCLRPDVVGQPRQILSFAEAVDDNGRAIKLNDKPLNWGGVRMLCTRESKFEIREHNDCNTRGLTSAGFAIVDMSGGGKTLRFATP
;
A
#
# COMPACT_ATOMS: atom_id res chain seq x y z
N MET A 1 22.14 -63.99 70.17
CA MET A 1 21.50 -64.49 68.93
C MET A 1 20.51 -63.44 68.44
N GLY A 2 20.59 -63.05 67.16
CA GLY A 2 19.50 -62.36 66.43
C GLY A 2 19.56 -60.83 66.35
N ARG A 3 19.86 -60.32 65.14
CA ARG A 3 19.87 -58.90 64.69
C ARG A 3 18.46 -58.45 64.24
N GLY A 4 18.23 -57.14 64.08
CA GLY A 4 17.11 -56.64 63.26
C GLY A 4 16.92 -55.12 63.22
N LEU A 5 17.14 -54.52 62.05
CA LEU A 5 17.22 -53.09 61.74
C LEU A 5 15.86 -52.43 61.37
N SER A 6 15.77 -51.11 61.60
CA SER A 6 15.24 -50.06 60.70
C SER A 6 13.74 -49.99 60.31
N ARG A 7 13.13 -48.79 60.43
CA ARG A 7 12.72 -47.99 59.26
C ARG A 7 12.15 -46.60 59.60
N THR A 8 12.86 -45.60 59.06
CA THR A 8 12.45 -44.24 58.75
C THR A 8 11.17 -44.19 57.90
N LEU A 9 10.29 -43.22 58.18
CA LEU A 9 9.20 -42.82 57.28
C LEU A 9 9.40 -41.34 56.90
N PHE A 10 10.00 -41.08 55.74
CA PHE A 10 9.99 -39.77 55.08
C PHE A 10 8.86 -39.78 54.07
N VAL A 11 7.89 -38.87 54.23
CA VAL A 11 6.81 -38.64 53.27
C VAL A 11 7.34 -37.71 52.19
N SER A 12 7.54 -38.22 50.98
CA SER A 12 7.89 -37.41 49.80
C SER A 12 6.61 -36.98 49.07
N LEU A 13 6.28 -35.69 49.17
CA LEU A 13 5.23 -35.05 48.37
C LEU A 13 5.83 -34.68 47.01
N ALA A 14 5.56 -35.47 45.98
CA ALA A 14 5.96 -35.15 44.61
C ALA A 14 4.96 -34.15 44.00
N LEU A 15 5.38 -32.88 43.92
CA LEU A 15 4.65 -31.81 43.25
C LEU A 15 4.85 -31.95 41.73
N LEU A 16 3.80 -32.36 41.02
CA LEU A 16 3.77 -32.39 39.55
C LEU A 16 3.68 -30.94 39.02
N LEU A 17 4.82 -30.33 38.71
CA LEU A 17 4.86 -29.11 37.89
C LEU A 17 4.61 -29.50 36.43
N CYS A 18 3.39 -29.30 35.93
CA CYS A 18 3.13 -29.28 34.49
C CYS A 18 3.74 -27.99 33.91
N ILE A 19 4.97 -28.10 33.41
CA ILE A 19 5.60 -27.03 32.64
C ILE A 19 4.93 -27.01 31.26
N PHE A 20 3.98 -26.10 31.06
CA PHE A 20 3.49 -25.77 29.73
C PHE A 20 4.62 -25.06 28.97
N THR A 21 5.44 -25.82 28.25
CA THR A 21 6.36 -25.23 27.27
C THR A 21 5.49 -24.72 26.12
N ASN A 22 5.12 -23.44 26.17
CA ASN A 22 4.64 -22.77 24.96
C ASN A 22 5.75 -22.91 23.92
N ALA A 23 5.51 -23.70 22.88
CA ALA A 23 6.45 -23.86 21.79
C ALA A 23 6.81 -22.46 21.28
N ALA A 24 8.11 -22.13 21.32
CA ALA A 24 8.61 -20.88 20.75
C ALA A 24 8.14 -20.84 19.29
N ARG A 25 7.26 -19.89 18.96
CA ARG A 25 6.71 -19.77 17.62
C ARG A 25 7.79 -19.13 16.76
N ALA A 26 8.27 -19.86 15.76
CA ALA A 26 9.28 -19.40 14.81
C ALA A 26 8.65 -18.77 13.56
N ASP A 27 7.52 -18.09 13.73
CA ASP A 27 6.77 -17.51 12.61
C ASP A 27 7.57 -16.39 11.93
N LEU A 28 7.40 -16.22 10.61
CA LEU A 28 7.88 -15.03 9.91
C LEU A 28 6.80 -13.96 9.90
N LYS A 29 7.12 -12.77 10.37
CA LYS A 29 6.25 -11.59 10.39
C LYS A 29 6.81 -10.48 9.52
N LEU A 30 5.92 -9.79 8.82
CA LEU A 30 6.20 -8.51 8.18
C LEU A 30 5.54 -7.42 9.00
N CYS A 31 6.31 -6.41 9.40
CA CYS A 31 5.83 -5.26 10.16
C CYS A 31 5.89 -4.00 9.30
N ASN A 32 4.81 -3.22 9.31
CA ASN A 32 4.70 -2.04 8.48
C ASN A 32 4.96 -0.76 9.27
N ARG A 33 6.17 -0.20 9.11
CA ARG A 33 6.59 1.13 9.60
C ARG A 33 6.52 2.20 8.52
N MET A 34 5.74 1.95 7.48
CA MET A 34 5.41 2.95 6.48
C MET A 34 4.08 3.61 6.84
N SER A 35 3.92 4.84 6.38
CA SER A 35 2.68 5.60 6.50
C SER A 35 1.64 5.24 5.41
N TYR A 36 1.77 4.05 4.83
CA TYR A 36 0.94 3.52 3.76
C TYR A 36 0.37 2.17 4.19
N VAL A 37 -0.88 1.89 3.86
CA VAL A 37 -1.32 0.49 3.84
C VAL A 37 -0.65 -0.21 2.66
N VAL A 38 0.02 -1.32 2.95
CA VAL A 38 0.78 -2.10 1.98
C VAL A 38 0.18 -3.48 1.77
N GLU A 39 0.30 -3.98 0.54
CA GLU A 39 0.08 -5.36 0.17
C GLU A 39 1.44 -6.00 -0.14
N ALA A 40 1.75 -7.10 0.51
CA ALA A 40 2.99 -7.83 0.33
C ALA A 40 2.77 -9.23 -0.26
N ALA A 41 3.74 -9.70 -1.02
CA ALA A 41 3.90 -11.08 -1.44
C ALA A 41 5.30 -11.54 -1.02
N ILE A 42 5.41 -12.78 -0.54
CA ILE A 42 6.69 -13.39 -0.20
C ILE A 42 7.06 -14.45 -1.24
N GLY A 43 8.34 -14.53 -1.56
CA GLY A 43 8.97 -15.65 -2.24
C GLY A 43 9.78 -16.46 -1.23
N ILE A 44 9.67 -17.79 -1.30
CA ILE A 44 10.46 -18.72 -0.51
C ILE A 44 11.25 -19.56 -1.50
N ASP A 45 12.56 -19.38 -1.50
CA ASP A 45 13.50 -20.26 -2.19
C ASP A 45 13.96 -21.33 -1.21
N ASP A 46 13.68 -22.59 -1.52
CA ASP A 46 14.24 -23.77 -0.83
C ASP A 46 14.83 -24.72 -1.88
N LYS A 47 16.16 -24.85 -1.88
CA LYS A 47 16.94 -25.63 -2.84
C LYS A 47 16.67 -25.18 -4.28
N SER A 48 15.96 -25.99 -5.06
CA SER A 48 15.64 -25.73 -6.46
C SER A 48 14.20 -25.28 -6.69
N ALA A 49 13.40 -25.14 -5.63
CA ALA A 49 12.00 -24.73 -5.72
C ALA A 49 11.82 -23.29 -5.21
N THR A 50 11.14 -22.47 -6.01
CA THR A 50 10.69 -21.14 -5.61
C THR A 50 9.18 -21.11 -5.56
N ALA A 51 8.61 -20.92 -4.37
CA ALA A 51 7.19 -20.68 -4.20
C ALA A 51 6.91 -19.22 -3.83
N THR A 52 5.82 -18.65 -4.35
CA THR A 52 5.33 -17.33 -3.92
C THR A 52 3.95 -17.43 -3.29
N ARG A 53 3.66 -16.53 -2.35
CA ARG A 53 2.33 -16.38 -1.75
C ARG A 53 2.03 -14.93 -1.41
N GLY A 54 0.78 -14.54 -1.54
CA GLY A 54 0.27 -13.18 -1.31
C GLY A 54 -1.25 -13.16 -1.45
N TRP A 55 -1.93 -12.01 -1.43
CA TRP A 55 -1.43 -10.73 -0.95
C TRP A 55 -1.68 -10.62 0.55
N PHE A 56 -0.67 -10.18 1.29
CA PHE A 56 -0.83 -9.84 2.70
C PHE A 56 -1.04 -8.35 2.81
N ARG A 57 -2.26 -7.94 3.17
CA ARG A 57 -2.51 -6.58 3.64
C ARG A 57 -1.86 -6.39 5.01
N ILE A 58 -1.11 -5.29 5.16
CA ILE A 58 -0.47 -4.90 6.41
C ILE A 58 -0.75 -3.41 6.61
N ASP A 59 -1.58 -3.10 7.60
CA ASP A 59 -1.90 -1.72 7.96
C ASP A 59 -0.69 -1.06 8.68
N PRO A 60 -0.57 0.28 8.63
CA PRO A 60 0.47 1.02 9.35
C PRO A 60 0.52 0.64 10.83
N ALA A 61 1.74 0.51 11.36
CA ALA A 61 2.02 0.11 12.75
C ALA A 61 1.51 -1.29 13.13
N GLN A 62 1.26 -2.16 12.15
CA GLN A 62 0.84 -3.53 12.38
C GLN A 62 1.84 -4.54 11.82
N CYS A 63 1.87 -5.72 12.45
CA CYS A 63 2.64 -6.87 11.98
C CYS A 63 1.70 -7.98 11.51
N ARG A 64 2.02 -8.59 10.37
CA ARG A 64 1.28 -9.72 9.81
C ARG A 64 2.17 -10.96 9.76
N ILE A 65 1.67 -12.08 10.26
CA ILE A 65 2.32 -13.38 10.07
C ILE A 65 2.19 -13.80 8.60
N VAL A 66 3.32 -13.95 7.93
CA VAL A 66 3.45 -14.33 6.52
C VAL A 66 4.11 -15.69 6.33
N VAL A 67 4.60 -16.37 7.36
CA VAL A 67 4.87 -17.81 7.37
C VAL A 67 4.61 -18.32 8.78
N GLN A 68 3.92 -19.45 8.89
CA GLN A 68 3.68 -20.10 10.18
C GLN A 68 4.72 -21.19 10.42
N GLY A 69 5.27 -21.27 11.62
CA GLY A 69 6.24 -22.26 12.03
C GLY A 69 7.65 -21.99 11.50
N THR A 70 8.57 -22.90 11.84
CA THR A 70 10.00 -22.78 11.53
C THR A 70 10.25 -22.61 10.03
N LEU A 71 10.94 -21.53 9.70
CA LEU A 71 11.27 -21.17 8.33
C LEU A 71 12.51 -21.95 7.86
N THR A 72 12.31 -22.91 6.95
CA THR A 72 13.40 -23.58 6.23
C THR A 72 13.45 -23.03 4.81
N ALA A 73 14.36 -22.09 4.56
CA ALA A 73 14.53 -21.46 3.26
C ALA A 73 15.98 -20.98 3.09
N ASP A 74 16.50 -21.10 1.87
CA ASP A 74 17.80 -20.57 1.50
C ASP A 74 17.73 -19.04 1.33
N ARG A 75 16.64 -18.55 0.73
CA ARG A 75 16.38 -17.12 0.55
C ARG A 75 14.91 -16.79 0.77
N ILE A 76 14.66 -15.66 1.41
CA ILE A 76 13.34 -15.06 1.52
C ILE A 76 13.32 -13.83 0.64
N LEU A 77 12.31 -13.74 -0.20
CA LEU A 77 12.13 -12.63 -1.11
C LEU A 77 10.83 -11.90 -0.80
N LEU A 78 10.79 -10.60 -1.04
CA LEU A 78 9.66 -9.74 -0.75
C LEU A 78 9.35 -8.86 -1.96
N HIS A 79 8.08 -8.83 -2.33
CA HIS A 79 7.51 -7.83 -3.21
C HIS A 79 6.40 -7.12 -2.43
N ALA A 80 6.39 -5.80 -2.40
CA ALA A 80 5.37 -5.04 -1.68
C ALA A 80 4.92 -3.83 -2.48
N ARG A 81 3.65 -3.45 -2.35
CA ARG A 81 3.07 -2.28 -3.01
C ARG A 81 2.14 -1.55 -2.05
N ALA A 82 2.09 -0.22 -2.10
CA ALA A 82 1.03 0.53 -1.43
C ALA A 82 -0.30 0.37 -2.18
N LEU A 83 -1.42 0.49 -1.47
CA LEU A 83 -2.75 0.52 -2.08
C LEU A 83 -2.85 1.61 -3.16
N SER A 84 -3.65 1.34 -4.20
CA SER A 84 -3.79 2.25 -5.36
C SER A 84 -4.30 3.65 -5.00
N ILE A 85 -5.01 3.79 -3.87
CA ILE A 85 -5.51 5.08 -3.36
C ILE A 85 -4.39 6.08 -3.12
N TYR A 86 -3.19 5.62 -2.77
CA TYR A 86 -2.02 6.47 -2.54
C TYR A 86 -1.34 6.93 -3.83
N GLY A 87 -1.85 6.51 -5.01
CA GLY A 87 -1.22 6.84 -6.29
C GLY A 87 0.06 6.05 -6.50
N ALA A 88 1.18 6.76 -6.74
CA ALA A 88 2.49 6.13 -6.92
C ALA A 88 2.85 5.30 -5.67
N SER A 89 3.24 4.02 -5.86
CA SER A 89 3.71 3.21 -4.74
C SER A 89 5.09 3.75 -4.39
N PRO A 90 5.28 4.30 -3.19
CA PRO A 90 6.59 4.77 -2.72
C PRO A 90 7.54 3.60 -2.47
N VAL A 91 7.00 2.37 -2.35
CA VAL A 91 7.78 1.16 -2.08
C VAL A 91 8.71 0.89 -3.27
N ALA A 92 10.00 1.06 -3.04
CA ALA A 92 11.04 0.84 -4.03
C ALA A 92 10.96 -0.58 -4.60
N GLN A 93 10.82 -0.69 -5.92
CA GLN A 93 10.79 -1.96 -6.65
C GLN A 93 12.20 -2.31 -7.17
N ASN A 94 13.20 -2.27 -6.29
CA ASN A 94 14.60 -2.51 -6.66
C ASN A 94 14.96 -4.00 -6.69
N GLY A 95 13.94 -4.87 -6.71
CA GLY A 95 14.12 -6.32 -6.77
C GLY A 95 14.67 -6.76 -8.12
N THR A 96 15.48 -7.83 -8.11
CA THR A 96 16.07 -8.41 -9.32
C THR A 96 15.55 -9.81 -9.62
N ASP A 97 14.95 -10.47 -8.62
CA ASP A 97 14.36 -11.80 -8.78
C ASP A 97 12.94 -11.68 -9.32
N ASN A 98 12.76 -11.94 -10.62
CA ASN A 98 11.47 -11.85 -11.29
C ASN A 98 10.62 -13.11 -11.03
N LEU A 99 9.61 -13.01 -10.17
CA LEU A 99 8.73 -14.11 -9.77
C LEU A 99 7.26 -13.82 -10.10
N CYS A 100 6.47 -14.90 -10.16
CA CYS A 100 5.05 -14.82 -10.49
C CYS A 100 4.19 -14.44 -9.30
N ILE A 101 3.23 -13.57 -9.56
CA ILE A 101 2.12 -13.21 -8.67
C ILE A 101 0.78 -13.40 -9.38
N ALA A 102 -0.31 -13.44 -8.61
CA ALA A 102 -1.67 -13.36 -9.15
C ALA A 102 -2.41 -12.11 -8.60
N PRO A 103 -3.53 -11.69 -9.22
CA PRO A 103 -4.27 -10.50 -8.80
C PRO A 103 -4.85 -10.59 -7.38
N ASP A 104 -5.51 -11.71 -7.07
CA ASP A 104 -6.14 -12.00 -5.78
C ASP A 104 -5.17 -12.75 -4.84
N ASN A 105 -5.64 -13.14 -3.65
CA ASN A 105 -4.86 -14.00 -2.76
C ASN A 105 -4.48 -15.32 -3.44
N PHE A 106 -3.21 -15.69 -3.35
CA PHE A 106 -2.58 -16.72 -4.15
C PHE A 106 -1.49 -17.48 -3.39
N VAL A 107 -1.25 -18.70 -3.86
CA VAL A 107 -0.07 -19.51 -3.59
C VAL A 107 0.36 -20.13 -4.93
N ILE A 108 1.61 -19.92 -5.33
CA ILE A 108 2.17 -20.42 -6.59
C ILE A 108 3.43 -21.22 -6.24
N ALA A 109 3.40 -22.54 -6.44
CA ALA A 109 4.53 -23.41 -6.11
C ALA A 109 5.71 -23.34 -7.10
N ALA A 110 5.46 -22.94 -8.35
CA ALA A 110 6.46 -22.86 -9.42
C ALA A 110 6.58 -21.40 -9.92
N ALA A 111 7.03 -20.51 -9.04
CA ALA A 111 6.94 -19.07 -9.26
C ALA A 111 7.98 -18.49 -10.25
N ARG A 112 8.81 -19.33 -10.87
CA ARG A 112 9.76 -18.92 -11.93
C ARG A 112 9.15 -18.99 -13.34
N GLN A 113 7.97 -19.59 -13.51
CA GLN A 113 7.31 -19.76 -14.81
C GLN A 113 5.83 -19.34 -14.71
N CYS A 114 5.50 -18.14 -15.19
CA CYS A 114 4.16 -17.59 -15.03
C CYS A 114 3.17 -18.21 -16.01
N ARG A 115 1.97 -18.50 -15.51
CA ARG A 115 0.85 -19.03 -16.29
C ARG A 115 -0.13 -17.91 -16.68
N THR A 116 -1.09 -18.21 -17.54
CA THR A 116 -2.17 -17.27 -17.89
C THR A 116 -2.84 -16.72 -16.63
N GLY A 117 -3.00 -15.40 -16.56
CA GLY A 117 -3.55 -14.70 -15.39
C GLY A 117 -2.53 -14.39 -14.28
N GLN A 118 -1.27 -14.77 -14.45
CA GLN A 118 -0.17 -14.39 -13.56
C GLN A 118 0.70 -13.32 -14.20
N SER A 119 1.32 -12.48 -13.36
CA SER A 119 2.25 -11.45 -13.79
C SER A 119 3.62 -11.71 -13.18
N GLN A 120 4.67 -11.47 -13.95
CA GLN A 120 6.04 -11.53 -13.45
C GLN A 120 6.44 -10.17 -12.89
N VAL A 121 6.87 -10.12 -11.63
CA VAL A 121 7.26 -8.88 -10.94
C VAL A 121 8.58 -9.06 -10.18
N PRO A 122 9.32 -7.97 -9.93
CA PRO A 122 10.58 -8.04 -9.19
C PRO A 122 10.34 -8.27 -7.70
N PHE A 123 11.09 -9.20 -7.12
CA PHE A 123 11.20 -9.42 -5.67
C PHE A 123 12.62 -9.08 -5.20
N THR A 124 12.70 -8.58 -3.96
CA THR A 124 13.95 -8.24 -3.29
C THR A 124 14.25 -9.28 -2.22
N VAL A 125 15.49 -9.79 -2.17
CA VAL A 125 15.92 -10.68 -1.09
C VAL A 125 15.95 -9.90 0.24
N ILE A 126 15.28 -10.42 1.26
CA ILE A 126 15.25 -9.85 2.61
C ILE A 126 15.95 -10.79 3.60
N LYS A 127 16.45 -10.21 4.69
CA LYS A 127 17.04 -10.95 5.80
C LYS A 127 16.28 -10.59 7.08
N PRO A 128 15.21 -11.33 7.41
CA PRO A 128 14.48 -11.13 8.66
C PRO A 128 15.40 -11.28 9.87
N THR A 129 15.15 -10.53 10.92
CA THR A 129 15.87 -10.59 12.20
C THR A 129 15.07 -11.42 13.19
N GLN A 130 15.74 -12.30 13.95
CA GLN A 130 15.08 -13.05 15.02
C GLN A 130 14.85 -12.15 16.24
N THR A 131 13.64 -12.17 16.79
CA THR A 131 13.29 -11.50 18.04
C THR A 131 13.47 -12.44 19.24
N ASP A 132 13.50 -11.90 20.45
CA ASP A 132 13.61 -12.68 21.70
C ASP A 132 12.51 -13.77 21.82
N ASP A 133 11.32 -13.51 21.28
CA ASP A 133 10.19 -14.43 21.24
C ASP A 133 10.36 -15.59 20.23
N GLY A 134 11.49 -15.67 19.53
CA GLY A 134 11.82 -16.69 18.53
C GLY A 134 11.26 -16.44 17.12
N ASN A 135 10.41 -15.42 16.93
CA ASN A 135 9.87 -15.06 15.62
C ASN A 135 10.93 -14.39 14.74
N MET A 136 10.81 -14.58 13.43
CA MET A 136 11.56 -13.82 12.44
C MET A 136 10.74 -12.59 12.01
N VAL A 137 11.36 -11.41 11.95
CA VAL A 137 10.67 -10.17 11.60
C VAL A 137 11.43 -9.42 10.51
N ALA A 138 10.72 -8.95 9.49
CA ALA A 138 11.23 -7.95 8.56
C ALA A 138 10.33 -6.71 8.56
N TYR A 139 10.95 -5.54 8.49
CA TYR A 139 10.26 -4.26 8.51
C TYR A 139 10.15 -3.68 7.10
N LEU A 140 8.95 -3.27 6.73
CA LEU A 140 8.70 -2.37 5.62
C LEU A 140 8.79 -0.95 6.18
N ALA A 141 9.75 -0.17 5.73
CA ALA A 141 10.01 1.19 6.19
C ALA A 141 10.16 2.14 4.99
N GLU A 142 9.90 3.41 5.22
CA GLU A 142 10.18 4.50 4.28
C GLU A 142 11.35 5.36 4.77
N ASP A 143 11.84 6.26 3.93
CA ASP A 143 13.03 7.09 4.20
C ASP A 143 12.94 7.94 5.48
N SER A 144 11.73 8.20 5.97
CA SER A 144 11.50 8.93 7.22
C SER A 144 11.80 8.10 8.49
N GLU A 145 12.05 6.80 8.35
CA GLU A 145 12.45 5.88 9.44
C GLU A 145 11.54 5.94 10.68
N TYR A 146 10.23 6.02 10.46
CA TYR A 146 9.26 6.08 11.54
C TYR A 146 9.34 4.87 12.48
N ASP A 147 9.14 5.11 13.78
CA ASP A 147 8.70 4.07 14.70
C ASP A 147 7.23 3.68 14.46
N ASP A 148 6.71 2.73 15.24
CA ASP A 148 5.34 2.22 15.03
C ASP A 148 4.28 3.32 15.33
N GLU A 149 4.49 4.17 16.33
CA GLU A 149 3.53 5.25 16.66
C GLU A 149 3.54 6.34 15.60
N GLN A 150 4.73 6.76 15.19
CA GLN A 150 4.95 7.73 14.12
C GLN A 150 4.37 7.22 12.80
N ALA A 151 4.58 5.96 12.43
CA ALA A 151 4.05 5.37 11.21
C ALA A 151 2.51 5.41 11.19
N LYS A 152 1.88 5.11 12.34
CA LYS A 152 0.42 5.21 12.50
C LYS A 152 -0.05 6.65 12.28
N LEU A 153 0.56 7.63 12.96
CA LEU A 153 0.18 9.04 12.85
C LEU A 153 0.43 9.60 11.46
N ALA A 154 1.57 9.28 10.85
CA ALA A 154 1.91 9.69 9.49
C ALA A 154 0.92 9.11 8.47
N ALA A 155 0.45 7.88 8.67
CA ALA A 155 -0.59 7.31 7.81
C ALA A 155 -1.93 8.03 7.94
N ILE A 156 -2.31 8.43 9.17
CA ILE A 156 -3.51 9.24 9.42
C ILE A 156 -3.37 10.58 8.70
N GLN A 157 -2.26 11.29 8.90
CA GLN A 157 -1.97 12.56 8.21
C GLN A 157 -2.09 12.41 6.70
N ARG A 158 -1.48 11.37 6.11
CA ARG A 158 -1.55 11.15 4.67
C ARG A 158 -2.99 10.94 4.18
N LEU A 159 -3.77 10.08 4.84
CA LEU A 159 -5.16 9.83 4.43
C LEU A 159 -6.03 11.08 4.61
N LEU A 160 -5.77 11.90 5.63
CA LEU A 160 -6.44 13.19 5.81
C LEU A 160 -6.11 14.18 4.69
N VAL A 161 -4.83 14.27 4.27
CA VAL A 161 -4.43 15.09 3.12
C VAL A 161 -5.13 14.61 1.85
N ILE A 162 -5.14 13.29 1.59
CA ILE A 162 -5.87 12.71 0.43
C ILE A 162 -7.37 13.07 0.51
N ALA A 163 -7.96 13.03 1.70
CA ALA A 163 -9.35 13.42 1.92
C ALA A 163 -9.60 14.95 1.75
N GLY A 164 -8.54 15.77 1.66
CA GLY A 164 -8.60 17.21 1.46
C GLY A 164 -8.53 18.06 2.73
N TYR A 165 -8.04 17.50 3.84
CA TYR A 165 -7.83 18.22 5.09
C TYR A 165 -6.39 18.73 5.20
N ASP A 166 -6.17 19.87 5.87
CA ASP A 166 -4.83 20.40 6.17
C ASP A 166 -4.19 19.61 7.32
N ALA A 167 -3.55 18.50 6.97
CA ALA A 167 -2.80 17.63 7.89
C ALA A 167 -1.31 17.52 7.50
N ALA A 168 -0.80 18.47 6.73
CA ALA A 168 0.62 18.53 6.35
C ALA A 168 1.44 19.30 7.41
N PRO A 169 2.75 18.98 7.58
CA PRO A 169 3.50 17.91 6.89
C PRO A 169 3.12 16.50 7.36
N ILE A 170 3.45 15.48 6.55
CA ILE A 170 3.34 14.07 6.94
C ILE A 170 4.63 13.71 7.67
N ASP A 171 4.62 13.86 8.99
CA ASP A 171 5.80 13.76 9.85
C ASP A 171 5.63 12.77 11.01
N GLY A 172 4.43 12.20 11.18
CA GLY A 172 4.14 11.28 12.28
C GLY A 172 4.02 11.97 13.64
N VAL A 173 3.91 13.29 13.69
CA VAL A 173 3.79 14.07 14.92
C VAL A 173 2.33 14.45 15.18
N ASP A 174 1.83 14.14 16.38
CA ASP A 174 0.49 14.57 16.79
C ASP A 174 0.49 16.06 17.20
N GLY A 175 0.07 16.92 16.27
CA GLY A 175 0.00 18.36 16.48
C GLY A 175 -1.42 18.93 16.31
N PRO A 176 -1.65 20.21 16.65
CA PRO A 176 -2.97 20.83 16.58
C PRO A 176 -3.63 20.77 15.20
N LYS A 177 -2.83 20.80 14.13
CA LYS A 177 -3.32 20.60 12.75
C LYS A 177 -3.87 19.20 12.53
N THR A 178 -3.09 18.17 12.86
CA THR A 178 -3.49 16.75 12.76
C THR A 178 -4.76 16.50 13.55
N GLN A 179 -4.84 16.97 14.80
CA GLN A 179 -6.02 16.81 15.66
C GLN A 179 -7.26 17.51 15.11
N SER A 180 -7.11 18.74 14.64
CA SER A 180 -8.21 19.50 14.02
C SER A 180 -8.72 18.83 12.74
N ALA A 181 -7.81 18.40 11.87
CA ALA A 181 -8.11 17.69 10.63
C ALA A 181 -8.82 16.35 10.92
N LEU A 182 -8.29 15.54 11.85
CA LEU A 182 -8.86 14.25 12.23
C LEU A 182 -10.26 14.43 12.81
N SER A 183 -10.44 15.36 13.76
CA SER A 183 -11.76 15.61 14.35
C SER A 183 -12.79 16.07 13.32
N SER A 184 -12.38 16.90 12.36
CA SER A 184 -13.23 17.37 11.26
C SER A 184 -13.59 16.24 10.29
N PHE A 185 -12.62 15.37 9.98
CA PHE A 185 -12.84 14.17 9.17
C PHE A 185 -13.85 13.24 9.82
N LEU A 186 -13.63 12.87 11.09
CA LEU A 186 -14.53 11.97 11.82
C LEU A 186 -15.96 12.53 11.88
N LYS A 187 -16.13 13.82 12.20
CA LYS A 187 -17.44 14.50 12.19
C LYS A 187 -18.11 14.45 10.81
N SER A 188 -17.37 14.78 9.74
CA SER A 188 -17.92 14.78 8.37
C SER A 188 -18.39 13.41 7.89
N ARG A 189 -17.79 12.35 8.44
CA ARG A 189 -18.10 10.94 8.12
C ARG A 189 -18.99 10.28 9.16
N SER A 190 -19.48 11.04 10.16
CA SER A 190 -20.27 10.52 11.28
C SER A 190 -19.60 9.36 12.03
N LEU A 191 -18.28 9.41 12.16
CA LEU A 191 -17.47 8.43 12.87
C LEU A 191 -17.23 8.89 14.31
N ALA A 192 -17.30 7.96 15.26
CA ALA A 192 -16.96 8.21 16.66
C ALA A 192 -15.43 8.29 16.86
N ALA A 193 -14.98 9.01 17.89
CA ALA A 193 -13.55 9.26 18.12
C ALA A 193 -12.76 8.01 18.53
N ASP A 194 -13.42 7.04 19.17
CA ASP A 194 -12.83 5.77 19.60
C ASP A 194 -12.48 4.84 18.45
N VAL A 195 -13.03 5.07 17.24
CA VAL A 195 -12.70 4.30 16.03
C VAL A 195 -11.20 4.34 15.71
N VAL A 196 -10.47 5.40 16.11
CA VAL A 196 -9.02 5.57 15.87
C VAL A 196 -8.18 4.48 16.56
N SER A 197 -8.73 3.87 17.62
CA SER A 197 -8.09 2.82 18.40
C SER A 197 -8.47 1.41 17.93
N THR A 198 -9.40 1.30 16.97
CA THR A 198 -9.87 0.00 16.48
C THR A 198 -8.88 -0.63 15.49
N PRO A 199 -8.75 -1.97 15.46
CA PRO A 199 -7.84 -2.66 14.53
C PRO A 199 -8.15 -2.42 13.04
N ASN A 200 -9.39 -2.07 12.70
CA ASN A 200 -9.86 -1.83 11.32
C ASN A 200 -9.99 -0.34 10.99
N PHE A 201 -9.35 0.53 11.77
CA PHE A 201 -9.44 1.98 11.57
C PHE A 201 -8.98 2.42 10.17
N PHE A 202 -7.86 1.89 9.67
CA PHE A 202 -7.36 2.25 8.34
C PHE A 202 -8.24 1.76 7.21
N GLU A 203 -8.90 0.60 7.36
CA GLU A 203 -9.93 0.15 6.42
C GLU A 203 -11.10 1.14 6.38
N THR A 204 -11.56 1.59 7.56
CA THR A 204 -12.62 2.60 7.69
C THR A 204 -12.24 3.93 7.04
N MET A 205 -11.02 4.44 7.30
CA MET A 205 -10.53 5.66 6.66
C MET A 205 -10.47 5.51 5.14
N ILE A 206 -9.87 4.43 4.62
CA ILE A 206 -9.75 4.20 3.18
C ILE A 206 -11.12 4.16 2.51
N ALA A 207 -12.07 3.41 3.07
CA ALA A 207 -13.42 3.35 2.54
C ALA A 207 -14.09 4.74 2.52
N ALA A 208 -13.91 5.52 3.59
CA ALA A 208 -14.44 6.88 3.67
C ALA A 208 -13.75 7.85 2.70
N VAL A 209 -12.45 7.71 2.42
CA VAL A 209 -11.73 8.52 1.43
C VAL A 209 -12.14 8.16 0.00
N GLN A 210 -12.42 6.88 -0.27
CA GLN A 210 -12.88 6.41 -1.58
C GLN A 210 -14.35 6.76 -1.87
N ALA A 211 -15.15 6.99 -0.83
CA ALA A 211 -16.52 7.44 -0.99
C ALA A 211 -16.57 8.83 -1.66
N PRO A 212 -17.45 9.05 -2.66
CA PRO A 212 -17.62 10.36 -3.28
C PRO A 212 -17.78 11.47 -2.25
N SER A 213 -17.07 12.58 -2.45
CA SER A 213 -17.14 13.77 -1.59
C SER A 213 -17.69 14.94 -2.39
N ALA A 214 -18.37 15.86 -1.69
CA ALA A 214 -18.82 17.13 -2.25
C ALA A 214 -17.67 18.09 -2.57
N THR A 215 -16.45 17.82 -2.09
CA THR A 215 -15.27 18.67 -2.25
C THR A 215 -14.14 17.93 -2.96
N GLY A 216 -13.26 18.64 -3.68
CA GLY A 216 -12.08 18.08 -4.36
C GLY A 216 -12.38 17.28 -5.64
N LEU A 217 -11.32 16.80 -6.30
CA LEU A 217 -11.42 16.00 -7.52
C LEU A 217 -11.71 14.53 -7.17
N THR A 218 -12.68 13.93 -7.85
CA THR A 218 -12.97 12.49 -7.81
C THR A 218 -12.97 11.96 -9.23
N TRP A 219 -12.31 10.84 -9.47
CA TRP A 219 -12.42 10.08 -10.70
C TRP A 219 -13.34 8.89 -10.47
N CYS A 220 -14.27 8.62 -11.37
CA CYS A 220 -15.08 7.41 -11.37
C CYS A 220 -14.93 6.69 -12.71
N ASN A 221 -14.55 5.42 -12.65
CA ASN A 221 -14.42 4.58 -13.83
C ASN A 221 -15.73 3.85 -14.10
N ASP A 222 -16.50 4.36 -15.06
CA ASP A 222 -17.76 3.77 -15.50
C ASP A 222 -17.56 2.77 -16.66
N THR A 223 -16.30 2.53 -17.08
CA THR A 223 -15.97 1.56 -18.13
C THR A 223 -15.78 0.15 -17.56
N SER A 224 -15.71 -0.86 -18.45
CA SER A 224 -15.31 -2.22 -18.12
C SER A 224 -13.78 -2.44 -18.10
N TYR A 225 -12.99 -1.41 -18.45
CA TYR A 225 -11.53 -1.49 -18.54
C TYR A 225 -10.88 -0.95 -17.27
N LYS A 226 -9.63 -1.35 -17.01
CA LYS A 226 -8.79 -0.67 -16.01
C LYS A 226 -8.46 0.72 -16.53
N VAL A 227 -8.61 1.74 -15.70
CA VAL A 227 -8.20 3.11 -16.04
C VAL A 227 -6.98 3.52 -15.23
N MET A 228 -5.97 4.04 -15.91
CA MET A 228 -4.78 4.65 -15.31
C MET A 228 -4.89 6.17 -15.45
N ALA A 229 -4.97 6.87 -14.32
CA ALA A 229 -5.16 8.31 -14.27
C ALA A 229 -3.92 9.04 -13.70
N SER A 230 -3.80 10.31 -14.05
CA SER A 230 -2.77 11.24 -13.59
C SER A 230 -3.41 12.58 -13.27
N VAL A 231 -2.96 13.19 -12.18
CA VAL A 231 -3.36 14.53 -11.75
C VAL A 231 -2.17 15.46 -11.92
N ALA A 232 -2.41 16.69 -12.34
CA ALA A 232 -1.42 17.74 -12.25
C ALA A 232 -1.96 18.93 -11.46
N THR A 233 -1.11 19.54 -10.65
CA THR A 233 -1.45 20.72 -9.85
C THR A 233 -0.54 21.88 -10.27
N ASP A 234 -1.15 23.03 -10.55
CA ASP A 234 -0.46 24.29 -10.86
C ASP A 234 -0.68 25.26 -9.69
N ASP A 235 0.41 25.73 -9.07
CA ASP A 235 0.38 26.71 -7.98
C ASP A 235 0.61 28.17 -8.46
N GLY A 236 0.73 28.37 -9.77
CA GLY A 236 1.06 29.64 -10.42
C GLY A 236 2.57 29.89 -10.57
N LYS A 237 3.42 29.09 -9.93
CA LYS A 237 4.89 29.11 -10.09
C LYS A 237 5.38 27.92 -10.92
N GLY A 238 4.74 26.77 -10.77
CA GLY A 238 5.07 25.56 -11.50
C GLY A 238 3.92 24.56 -11.53
N VAL A 239 4.06 23.57 -12.42
CA VAL A 239 3.12 22.46 -12.54
C VAL A 239 3.82 21.19 -12.08
N ILE A 240 3.13 20.40 -11.27
CA ILE A 240 3.60 19.08 -10.84
C ILE A 240 2.57 18.05 -11.30
N SER A 241 2.97 17.09 -12.12
CA SER A 241 2.13 15.95 -12.50
C SER A 241 2.50 14.70 -11.70
N ARG A 242 1.50 13.96 -11.23
CA ARG A 242 1.65 12.71 -10.47
C ARG A 242 0.76 11.62 -11.04
N GLY A 243 1.32 10.44 -11.23
CA GLY A 243 0.60 9.25 -11.71
C GLY A 243 1.42 7.99 -11.49
N TRP A 244 0.98 6.80 -11.89
CA TRP A 244 -0.37 6.48 -12.31
C TRP A 244 -1.23 6.04 -11.11
N TYR A 245 -2.45 6.54 -11.07
CA TYR A 245 -3.51 6.08 -10.18
C TYR A 245 -4.35 5.05 -10.91
N ARG A 246 -4.47 3.84 -10.33
CA ARG A 246 -5.27 2.76 -10.91
C ARG A 246 -6.69 2.83 -10.38
N ILE A 247 -7.66 2.85 -11.29
CA ILE A 247 -9.09 2.87 -10.98
C ILE A 247 -9.73 1.65 -11.63
N GLU A 248 -10.13 0.69 -10.81
CA GLU A 248 -10.79 -0.53 -11.27
C GLU A 248 -12.20 -0.23 -11.83
N PRO A 249 -12.73 -1.08 -12.73
CA PRO A 249 -14.09 -0.94 -13.24
C PRO A 249 -15.14 -0.74 -12.13
N GLY A 250 -16.01 0.25 -12.31
CA GLY A 250 -17.08 0.60 -11.36
C GLY A 250 -16.59 1.22 -10.05
N LYS A 251 -15.30 1.55 -9.92
CA LYS A 251 -14.75 2.20 -8.72
C LYS A 251 -14.51 3.68 -8.94
N CYS A 252 -14.56 4.44 -7.84
CA CYS A 252 -14.11 5.81 -7.80
C CYS A 252 -12.82 5.92 -6.98
N LEU A 253 -11.99 6.89 -7.33
CA LEU A 253 -10.72 7.18 -6.66
C LEU A 253 -10.54 8.70 -6.57
N ARG A 254 -10.03 9.14 -5.42
CA ARG A 254 -9.63 10.52 -5.18
C ARG A 254 -8.10 10.63 -5.25
N PRO A 255 -7.52 11.40 -6.19
CA PRO A 255 -6.08 11.63 -6.19
C PRO A 255 -5.66 12.51 -5.02
N ASP A 256 -4.40 12.36 -4.59
CA ASP A 256 -3.79 13.26 -3.61
C ASP A 256 -3.49 14.62 -4.25
N VAL A 257 -4.35 15.59 -3.96
CA VAL A 257 -4.17 16.99 -4.34
C VAL A 257 -3.75 17.76 -3.10
N VAL A 258 -2.46 18.04 -3.00
CA VAL A 258 -1.86 18.72 -1.85
C VAL A 258 -2.13 20.22 -1.91
N GLY A 259 -2.59 20.79 -0.79
CA GLY A 259 -2.80 22.23 -0.64
C GLY A 259 -4.01 22.77 -1.39
N GLN A 260 -3.94 24.03 -1.80
CA GLN A 260 -4.98 24.70 -2.60
C GLN A 260 -4.35 25.18 -3.92
N PRO A 261 -4.14 24.27 -4.89
CA PRO A 261 -3.56 24.67 -6.16
C PRO A 261 -4.47 25.64 -6.90
N ARG A 262 -3.86 26.56 -7.65
CA ARG A 262 -4.58 27.51 -8.51
C ARG A 262 -5.36 26.78 -9.60
N GLN A 263 -4.81 25.69 -10.12
CA GLN A 263 -5.46 24.87 -11.12
C GLN A 263 -5.15 23.38 -10.91
N ILE A 264 -6.17 22.54 -11.13
CA ILE A 264 -6.04 21.09 -11.18
C ILE A 264 -6.25 20.66 -12.62
N LEU A 265 -5.42 19.74 -13.10
CA LEU A 265 -5.56 19.11 -14.40
C LEU A 265 -5.62 17.59 -14.25
N SER A 266 -6.26 16.93 -15.21
CA SER A 266 -6.43 15.48 -15.21
C SER A 266 -6.16 14.90 -16.59
N PHE A 267 -5.49 13.76 -16.60
CA PHE A 267 -5.37 12.85 -17.75
C PHE A 267 -5.71 11.44 -17.29
N ALA A 268 -6.36 10.64 -18.13
CA ALA A 268 -6.59 9.23 -17.86
C ALA A 268 -6.60 8.43 -19.16
N GLU A 269 -6.21 7.16 -19.09
CA GLU A 269 -6.21 6.23 -20.22
C GLU A 269 -6.69 4.85 -19.78
N ALA A 270 -7.51 4.19 -20.59
CA ALA A 270 -7.92 2.81 -20.39
C ALA A 270 -6.79 1.87 -20.82
N VAL A 271 -6.50 0.84 -20.03
CA VAL A 271 -5.42 -0.12 -20.28
C VAL A 271 -5.89 -1.59 -20.18
N ASP A 272 -5.20 -2.47 -20.90
CA ASP A 272 -5.35 -3.92 -20.78
C ASP A 272 -4.65 -4.48 -19.53
N ASP A 273 -4.70 -5.80 -19.35
CA ASP A 273 -4.05 -6.48 -18.22
C ASP A 273 -2.52 -6.36 -18.21
N ASN A 274 -1.91 -6.06 -19.36
CA ASN A 274 -0.48 -5.82 -19.51
C ASN A 274 -0.12 -4.33 -19.39
N GLY A 275 -1.09 -3.46 -19.09
CA GLY A 275 -0.88 -2.02 -18.99
C GLY A 275 -0.76 -1.30 -20.34
N ARG A 276 -1.12 -1.94 -21.45
CA ARG A 276 -1.13 -1.32 -22.78
C ARG A 276 -2.42 -0.56 -23.00
N ALA A 277 -2.33 0.61 -23.63
CA ALA A 277 -3.48 1.43 -23.97
C ALA A 277 -4.53 0.66 -24.78
N ILE A 278 -5.77 0.64 -24.30
CA ILE A 278 -6.94 0.17 -25.04
C ILE A 278 -7.19 1.15 -26.18
N LYS A 279 -7.41 0.63 -27.40
CA LYS A 279 -7.72 1.44 -28.56
C LYS A 279 -9.15 1.18 -29.03
N LEU A 280 -9.88 2.26 -29.33
CA LEU A 280 -11.16 2.24 -30.03
C LEU A 280 -10.99 2.96 -31.36
N ASN A 281 -11.27 2.28 -32.47
CA ASN A 281 -11.06 2.80 -33.83
C ASN A 281 -9.64 3.36 -34.03
N ASP A 282 -8.62 2.57 -33.67
CA ASP A 282 -7.19 2.88 -33.72
C ASP A 282 -6.71 4.07 -32.86
N LYS A 283 -7.60 4.71 -32.11
CA LYS A 283 -7.25 5.79 -31.17
C LYS A 283 -7.22 5.27 -29.74
N PRO A 284 -6.22 5.65 -28.92
CA PRO A 284 -6.23 5.33 -27.50
C PRO A 284 -7.51 5.85 -26.84
N LEU A 285 -8.15 5.02 -26.02
CA LEU A 285 -9.28 5.42 -25.19
C LEU A 285 -8.73 6.19 -23.99
N ASN A 286 -8.68 7.52 -24.12
CA ASN A 286 -8.20 8.42 -23.08
C ASN A 286 -9.15 9.60 -22.83
N TRP A 287 -9.01 10.19 -21.65
CA TRP A 287 -9.74 11.37 -21.19
C TRP A 287 -8.71 12.41 -20.80
N GLY A 288 -8.61 13.46 -21.61
CA GLY A 288 -7.56 14.45 -21.50
C GLY A 288 -7.93 15.73 -22.22
N GLY A 289 -6.96 16.61 -22.38
CA GLY A 289 -7.13 17.93 -22.98
C GLY A 289 -5.88 18.41 -23.69
N VAL A 290 -5.81 19.71 -23.94
CA VAL A 290 -4.77 20.30 -24.80
C VAL A 290 -3.49 20.68 -24.04
N ARG A 291 -3.48 20.63 -22.70
CA ARG A 291 -2.30 21.00 -21.91
C ARG A 291 -1.32 19.85 -21.88
N MET A 292 -0.29 19.92 -22.72
CA MET A 292 0.74 18.90 -22.79
C MET A 292 1.62 18.91 -21.53
N LEU A 293 1.69 17.79 -20.82
CA LEU A 293 2.58 17.57 -19.67
C LEU A 293 3.30 16.23 -19.83
N CYS A 294 4.47 16.11 -19.21
CA CYS A 294 5.24 14.87 -19.24
C CYS A 294 4.67 13.81 -18.30
N THR A 295 4.66 12.57 -18.79
CA THR A 295 4.33 11.34 -18.06
C THR A 295 5.42 10.29 -18.35
N ARG A 296 5.34 9.11 -17.74
CA ARG A 296 6.18 7.95 -18.10
C ARG A 296 5.41 6.67 -17.81
N GLU A 297 5.89 5.53 -18.30
CA GLU A 297 5.21 4.24 -18.13
C GLU A 297 5.08 3.82 -16.66
N SER A 298 6.17 3.96 -15.89
CA SER A 298 6.14 3.71 -14.45
C SER A 298 5.39 4.82 -13.71
N LYS A 299 4.99 4.57 -12.47
CA LYS A 299 4.53 5.63 -11.55
C LYS A 299 5.60 6.76 -11.43
N PHE A 300 5.17 8.00 -11.23
CA PHE A 300 5.97 9.21 -11.36
C PHE A 300 5.44 10.42 -10.57
N GLU A 301 6.36 11.31 -10.20
CA GLU A 301 6.13 12.74 -9.93
C GLU A 301 7.10 13.53 -10.84
N ILE A 302 6.59 14.48 -11.63
CA ILE A 302 7.38 15.26 -12.58
C ILE A 302 7.04 16.74 -12.42
N ARG A 303 8.07 17.59 -12.30
CA ARG A 303 7.96 19.05 -12.14
C ARG A 303 8.36 19.83 -13.39
N GLU A 304 9.21 19.22 -14.23
CA GLU A 304 9.72 19.82 -15.46
C GLU A 304 8.99 19.21 -16.64
N HIS A 305 8.24 20.03 -17.38
CA HIS A 305 7.37 19.57 -18.47
C HIS A 305 7.84 19.96 -19.88
N ASN A 306 9.03 20.53 -20.00
CA ASN A 306 9.68 20.78 -21.29
C ASN A 306 10.35 19.51 -21.82
N ASP A 307 10.35 19.38 -23.16
CA ASP A 307 11.12 18.39 -23.92
C ASP A 307 10.94 16.94 -23.46
N CYS A 308 9.70 16.54 -23.13
CA CYS A 308 9.39 15.21 -22.56
C CYS A 308 10.10 14.07 -23.30
N ASN A 309 9.93 14.01 -24.63
CA ASN A 309 10.44 12.92 -25.46
C ASN A 309 11.97 12.83 -25.42
N THR A 310 12.68 13.98 -25.46
CA THR A 310 14.14 14.05 -25.38
C THR A 310 14.67 13.53 -24.04
N ARG A 311 13.84 13.58 -23.00
CA ARG A 311 14.16 13.11 -21.64
C ARG A 311 13.66 11.69 -21.36
N GLY A 312 13.22 10.95 -22.40
CA GLY A 312 12.67 9.61 -22.26
C GLY A 312 11.31 9.56 -21.58
N LEU A 313 10.57 10.68 -21.59
CA LEU A 313 9.23 10.82 -21.03
C LEU A 313 8.20 10.89 -22.17
N THR A 314 6.93 10.63 -21.86
CA THR A 314 5.82 10.68 -22.80
C THR A 314 5.05 11.98 -22.65
N SER A 315 4.81 12.70 -23.75
CA SER A 315 3.96 13.89 -23.74
C SER A 315 2.47 13.48 -23.79
N ALA A 316 1.71 13.82 -22.74
CA ALA A 316 0.28 13.51 -22.64
C ALA A 316 -0.54 14.79 -22.45
N GLY A 317 -1.75 14.83 -23.03
CA GLY A 317 -2.62 15.99 -23.00
C GLY A 317 -3.58 16.00 -21.81
N PHE A 318 -3.36 16.89 -20.84
CA PHE A 318 -4.21 17.04 -19.66
C PHE A 318 -5.36 18.03 -19.90
N ALA A 319 -6.53 17.73 -19.33
CA ALA A 319 -7.68 18.61 -19.29
C ALA A 319 -7.70 19.41 -17.99
N ILE A 320 -8.08 20.69 -18.08
CA ILE A 320 -8.33 21.52 -16.90
C ILE A 320 -9.59 21.00 -16.19
N VAL A 321 -9.50 20.81 -14.88
CA VAL A 321 -10.63 20.45 -14.02
C VAL A 321 -11.24 21.72 -13.46
N ASP A 322 -12.50 21.98 -13.81
CA ASP A 322 -13.27 23.07 -13.22
C ASP A 322 -13.67 22.72 -11.78
N MET A 323 -13.04 23.42 -10.83
CA MET A 323 -13.21 23.26 -9.39
C MET A 323 -14.07 24.36 -8.75
N SER A 324 -14.73 25.20 -9.55
CA SER A 324 -15.52 26.35 -9.08
C SER A 324 -16.65 25.98 -8.10
N GLY A 325 -17.19 24.75 -8.19
CA GLY A 325 -18.21 24.22 -7.28
C GLY A 325 -17.67 23.59 -5.99
N GLY A 326 -16.38 23.74 -5.67
CA GLY A 326 -15.75 23.14 -4.49
C GLY A 326 -15.35 21.66 -4.67
N GLY A 327 -16.13 20.87 -5.42
CA GLY A 327 -15.80 19.50 -5.81
C GLY A 327 -16.18 19.19 -7.25
N LYS A 328 -15.43 18.28 -7.87
CA LYS A 328 -15.66 17.83 -9.24
C LYS A 328 -15.50 16.32 -9.33
N THR A 329 -16.53 15.64 -9.82
CA THR A 329 -16.42 14.24 -10.23
C THR A 329 -16.25 14.17 -11.75
N LEU A 330 -15.15 13.57 -12.21
CA LEU A 330 -14.96 13.21 -13.61
C LEU A 330 -15.33 11.73 -13.77
N ARG A 331 -16.25 11.46 -14.69
CA ARG A 331 -16.69 10.10 -15.02
C ARG A 331 -16.04 9.67 -16.32
N PHE A 332 -15.24 8.62 -16.26
CA PHE A 332 -14.62 7.98 -17.41
C PHE A 332 -15.61 6.95 -17.96
N ALA A 333 -16.29 7.33 -19.04
CA ALA A 333 -17.23 6.47 -19.74
C ALA A 333 -16.73 6.20 -21.16
N THR A 334 -17.12 5.05 -21.71
CA THR A 334 -16.92 4.79 -23.14
C THR A 334 -17.77 5.77 -23.96
N PRO A 335 -17.23 6.32 -25.07
CA PRO A 335 -17.96 7.21 -25.98
C PRO A 335 -19.27 6.62 -26.50
#